data_AF-A0A7G9QMZ5-F1
#
_entry.id   AF-A0A7G9QMZ5-F1
#
_cell.length_a   1.000
_cell.length_b   1.000
_cell.length_c   1.000
_cell.angle_alpha   90.00
_cell.angle_beta   90.00
_cell.angle_gamma   90.00
#
_symmetry.space_group_name_H-M   'P 1'
#
loop_
_entity.id
_entity.type
_entity.pdbx_description
1 polymer ?
#
loop_
_entity_poly.entity_id
_entity_poly.type
_entity_poly.pdbx_seq_one_letter_code
_entity_poly.pdbx_strand_id
1 'polypeptide(L)'
;MDNLRKDTLVHHKEYPLNPDGIVEFDFTLAKSWEKSYSEKLHRFYAVIEEMEFFGISNTLVAFKNDVPANGGKVLVGIGRQEGHNSGSCPRCNKDITPAELKQIFGDADNEILTTVANTYNKYMAELGMNTCWVKAHFFAQIRVESSTKLHLKSGESMNYSADTLINGNLNKKTGERDSPPFSYFTKHHEDAYKYGRTKDHAADQKAIANLAYADKNRSVNNRVGNTQEGDGWNFRGKGLIQLTGRENYTKANAYTLKYEKTDILKNSDIVSKDIKIAVLTSMAFFKWKGLIGMSNGKPKTKDVSAGVGNEVANSYIQKQDAFDDFTSKIFRVKDCDWEEIEIKIISNRAPWMEIALKEAKAMKGCDEGTDPMYSKAKSYLVFCTIKAEPTDGINGPWCAAFMNWCISKTKNPKTQKPYNYTNSALSLTPVNHYKYKKIPKAIYGCMVIYKATNGSGKGHTGFLYGKTKNGRFILIGGNQGDSIRFSSYGNSFTYDGVTKTFEGFYIPADYEIKDTDKLKDSDIYTGSAEINKKYNIKELPKKENKST
;
A
#
# COMPACT_ATOMS: atom_id res chain seq x y z
N MET A 1 45.56 5.55 10.86
CA MET A 1 45.37 6.97 11.19
C MET A 1 44.44 7.54 10.14
N ASP A 2 43.16 7.66 10.49
CA ASP A 2 42.12 8.15 9.59
C ASP A 2 41.99 9.66 9.82
N ASN A 3 42.71 10.46 9.02
CA ASN A 3 42.89 11.90 9.23
C ASN A 3 41.84 12.76 8.48
N LEU A 4 40.61 12.28 8.34
CA LEU A 4 39.52 13.14 7.88
C LEU A 4 38.94 13.88 9.09
N ARG A 5 39.45 15.09 9.35
CA ARG A 5 38.72 16.07 10.18
C ARG A 5 37.36 16.31 9.51
N LYS A 6 36.29 16.18 10.30
CA LYS A 6 34.87 16.19 9.88
C LYS A 6 34.42 17.44 9.11
N ASP A 7 35.25 18.49 9.01
CA ASP A 7 34.80 19.83 8.63
C ASP A 7 35.55 20.41 7.42
N THR A 8 36.28 19.60 6.63
CA THR A 8 36.98 20.12 5.44
C THR A 8 36.14 19.92 4.18
N LEU A 9 35.58 21.01 3.63
CA LEU A 9 34.84 21.00 2.37
C LEU A 9 35.80 20.80 1.20
N VAL A 10 35.82 19.60 0.63
CA VAL A 10 36.73 19.22 -0.47
C VAL A 10 36.14 19.48 -1.86
N HIS A 11 34.80 19.58 -1.97
CA HIS A 11 34.09 19.77 -3.23
C HIS A 11 32.68 20.29 -2.96
N HIS A 12 32.26 21.37 -3.64
CA HIS A 12 30.92 21.94 -3.50
C HIS A 12 30.42 22.44 -4.86
N LYS A 13 29.41 21.75 -5.40
CA LYS A 13 28.77 22.10 -6.67
C LYS A 13 27.37 21.48 -6.74
N GLU A 14 26.47 22.15 -7.44
CA GLU A 14 25.14 21.64 -7.74
C GLU A 14 25.18 20.77 -9.00
N TYR A 15 24.50 19.64 -8.96
CA TYR A 15 24.43 18.70 -10.08
C TYR A 15 22.97 18.32 -10.37
N PRO A 16 22.57 18.32 -11.65
CA PRO A 16 21.25 17.87 -12.04
C PRO A 16 21.13 16.34 -11.90
N LEU A 17 19.98 15.87 -11.43
CA LEU A 17 19.64 14.44 -11.41
C LEU A 17 19.40 13.95 -12.85
N ASN A 18 19.93 12.80 -13.21
CA ASN A 18 19.58 12.15 -14.47
C ASN A 18 18.20 11.44 -14.36
N PRO A 19 17.59 11.01 -15.49
CA PRO A 19 16.28 10.36 -15.51
C PRO A 19 16.17 9.06 -14.69
N ASP A 20 17.31 8.47 -14.33
CA ASP A 20 17.41 7.25 -13.53
C ASP A 20 17.61 7.53 -12.02
N GLY A 21 17.60 8.80 -11.60
CA GLY A 21 17.77 9.17 -10.20
C GLY A 21 19.24 9.26 -9.74
N ILE A 22 20.19 9.24 -10.67
CA ILE A 22 21.62 9.18 -10.40
C ILE A 22 22.24 10.56 -10.64
N VAL A 23 23.10 10.98 -9.71
CA VAL A 23 23.98 12.13 -9.87
C VAL A 23 25.38 11.61 -10.18
N GLU A 24 25.88 11.94 -11.36
CA GLU A 24 27.26 11.63 -11.77
C GLU A 24 28.11 12.89 -11.66
N PHE A 25 29.25 12.79 -10.98
CA PHE A 25 30.23 13.87 -10.98
C PHE A 25 31.65 13.34 -10.87
N ASP A 26 32.53 13.95 -11.65
CA ASP A 26 33.96 13.78 -11.56
C ASP A 26 34.53 14.95 -10.75
N PHE A 27 35.50 14.69 -9.87
CA PHE A 27 36.34 15.74 -9.31
C PHE A 27 37.81 15.27 -9.24
N THR A 28 38.72 16.20 -9.43
CA THR A 28 40.17 15.93 -9.40
C THR A 28 40.71 16.30 -8.03
N LEU A 29 41.40 15.36 -7.38
CA LEU A 29 42.05 15.62 -6.09
C LEU A 29 43.09 16.72 -6.25
N ALA A 30 43.16 17.64 -5.28
CA ALA A 30 44.23 18.62 -5.24
C ALA A 30 45.60 17.90 -5.11
N LYS A 31 46.62 18.43 -5.78
CA LYS A 31 47.96 17.82 -5.95
C LYS A 31 48.61 17.36 -4.63
N SER A 32 48.26 17.98 -3.51
CA SER A 32 48.72 17.62 -2.16
C SER A 32 48.24 16.25 -1.68
N TRP A 33 47.20 15.67 -2.28
CA TRP A 33 46.58 14.40 -1.88
C TRP A 33 46.96 13.21 -2.78
N GLU A 34 47.70 13.45 -3.88
CA GLU A 34 48.06 12.43 -4.88
C GLU A 34 48.97 11.31 -4.32
N LYS A 35 49.72 11.55 -3.24
CA LYS A 35 50.62 10.53 -2.65
C LYS A 35 49.89 9.46 -1.82
N SER A 36 48.62 9.69 -1.47
CA SER A 36 47.85 8.79 -0.62
C SER A 36 46.91 7.85 -1.41
N TYR A 37 46.80 8.03 -2.74
CA TYR A 37 45.88 7.29 -3.60
C TYR A 37 46.52 6.96 -4.95
N SER A 38 46.24 5.77 -5.49
CA SER A 38 46.96 5.19 -6.65
C SER A 38 46.53 5.73 -8.02
N GLU A 39 45.46 6.51 -8.13
CA GLU A 39 44.90 7.00 -9.39
C GLU A 39 44.54 8.49 -9.29
N LYS A 40 44.64 9.24 -10.40
CA LYS A 40 44.41 10.70 -10.43
C LYS A 40 42.96 11.12 -10.67
N LEU A 41 42.16 10.27 -11.31
CA LEU A 41 40.76 10.51 -11.62
C LEU A 41 39.93 9.47 -10.87
N HIS A 42 39.04 9.91 -10.00
CA HIS A 42 38.15 9.04 -9.25
C HIS A 42 36.72 9.35 -9.62
N ARG A 43 36.01 8.35 -10.15
CA ARG A 43 34.58 8.43 -10.46
C ARG A 43 33.79 7.91 -9.27
N PHE A 44 32.97 8.77 -8.68
CA PHE A 44 32.06 8.41 -7.59
C PHE A 44 30.62 8.37 -8.12
N TYR A 45 29.81 7.50 -7.53
CA TYR A 45 28.37 7.42 -7.79
C TYR A 45 27.63 7.63 -6.48
N ALA A 46 26.63 8.52 -6.48
CA ALA A 46 25.67 8.64 -5.39
C ALA A 46 24.33 8.10 -5.88
N VAL A 47 23.82 7.06 -5.21
CA VAL A 47 22.51 6.47 -5.48
C VAL A 47 21.60 6.82 -4.30
N ILE A 48 20.38 7.29 -4.60
CA ILE A 48 19.38 7.66 -3.60
C ILE A 48 18.15 6.72 -3.86
N GLU A 49 17.79 5.81 -2.92
CA GLU A 49 16.62 4.86 -2.94
C GLU A 49 15.40 5.10 -1.96
N GLU A 50 14.19 5.45 -2.39
CA GLU A 50 13.02 5.69 -1.50
C GLU A 50 12.71 4.56 -0.48
N MET A 51 12.94 4.73 0.84
CA MET A 51 12.13 4.22 1.96
C MET A 51 12.56 4.84 3.30
N GLU A 52 11.58 5.25 4.11
CA GLU A 52 11.70 5.80 5.48
C GLU A 52 12.39 7.16 5.63
N PHE A 53 11.83 8.21 5.03
CA PHE A 53 12.23 9.56 5.44
C PHE A 53 11.63 9.89 6.79
N PHE A 54 12.42 10.40 7.76
CA PHE A 54 12.11 11.09 9.06
C PHE A 54 13.05 12.33 9.31
N GLY A 55 13.16 13.37 8.45
CA GLY A 55 13.75 14.68 8.85
C GLY A 55 14.53 15.53 7.81
N ILE A 56 14.77 16.82 8.08
CA ILE A 56 15.04 17.93 7.12
C ILE A 56 16.48 18.06 6.52
N SER A 57 17.44 17.20 6.86
CA SER A 57 18.79 17.17 6.21
C SER A 57 19.55 15.88 6.50
N ASN A 58 20.31 15.34 5.54
CA ASN A 58 21.27 14.24 5.74
C ASN A 58 22.59 14.47 4.96
N THR A 59 23.72 14.04 5.54
CA THR A 59 25.07 14.05 4.93
C THR A 59 25.29 12.80 4.08
N LEU A 60 25.86 12.95 2.88
CA LEU A 60 26.22 11.84 1.98
C LEU A 60 27.73 11.57 2.07
N VAL A 61 28.12 10.33 2.38
CA VAL A 61 29.53 9.88 2.34
C VAL A 61 29.66 8.81 1.25
N ALA A 62 30.50 9.06 0.25
CA ALA A 62 30.79 8.10 -0.82
C ALA A 62 32.15 7.42 -0.57
N PHE A 63 32.24 6.11 -0.77
CA PHE A 63 33.48 5.34 -0.65
C PHE A 63 33.91 4.74 -2.00
N LYS A 64 35.22 4.50 -2.15
CA LYS A 64 35.82 3.81 -3.29
C LYS A 64 35.35 2.34 -3.32
N ASN A 65 35.03 1.82 -4.50
CA ASN A 65 34.33 0.54 -4.73
C ASN A 65 35.15 -0.73 -4.43
N ASP A 66 36.18 -0.65 -3.58
CA ASP A 66 37.23 -1.68 -3.51
C ASP A 66 37.49 -2.22 -2.08
N VAL A 67 36.74 -1.83 -1.05
CA VAL A 67 36.96 -2.30 0.34
C VAL A 67 35.71 -2.99 0.93
N PRO A 68 35.80 -4.27 1.36
CA PRO A 68 34.69 -4.97 2.00
C PRO A 68 34.53 -4.51 3.45
N ALA A 69 33.46 -3.76 3.74
CA ALA A 69 33.13 -3.35 5.10
C ALA A 69 32.42 -4.48 5.86
N ASN A 70 33.17 -5.17 6.71
CA ASN A 70 32.64 -5.98 7.79
C ASN A 70 31.88 -5.09 8.79
N GLY A 71 30.61 -5.44 9.09
CA GLY A 71 29.94 -5.02 10.32
C GLY A 71 29.49 -3.56 10.39
N GLY A 72 28.53 -3.17 9.55
CA GLY A 72 27.79 -1.92 9.71
C GLY A 72 26.72 -1.80 8.64
N LYS A 73 25.46 -2.10 8.98
CA LYS A 73 24.33 -1.87 8.08
C LYS A 73 24.17 -0.38 7.87
N VAL A 74 24.27 0.08 6.62
CA VAL A 74 23.91 1.43 6.23
C VAL A 74 22.92 1.34 5.07
N LEU A 75 21.69 1.81 5.34
CA LEU A 75 20.61 2.06 4.39
C LEU A 75 20.75 3.52 3.91
N VAL A 76 20.67 3.80 2.60
CA VAL A 76 20.47 5.17 2.11
C VAL A 76 19.57 5.21 0.89
N GLY A 77 18.68 6.20 0.93
CA GLY A 77 17.47 6.25 0.16
C GLY A 77 16.95 7.62 -0.29
N ILE A 78 16.36 7.79 -1.51
CA ILE A 78 15.26 8.68 -2.00
C ILE A 78 14.87 8.39 -3.47
N GLY A 79 13.58 8.18 -3.69
CA GLY A 79 12.81 8.64 -4.85
C GLY A 79 11.78 9.64 -4.34
N ARG A 80 11.48 10.66 -5.13
CA ARG A 80 10.54 11.73 -4.82
C ARG A 80 9.17 11.27 -5.31
N GLN A 81 8.15 11.20 -4.45
CA GLN A 81 6.93 11.91 -4.81
C GLN A 81 7.30 13.39 -4.75
N GLU A 82 7.77 13.93 -5.89
CA GLU A 82 7.25 15.25 -6.22
C GLU A 82 5.75 15.10 -6.08
N GLY A 83 5.14 16.01 -5.33
CA GLY A 83 3.71 16.13 -5.36
C GLY A 83 3.29 16.00 -6.82
N HIS A 84 2.07 15.54 -7.05
CA HIS A 84 1.38 16.06 -8.21
C HIS A 84 1.68 17.57 -8.26
N ASN A 85 2.56 17.99 -9.16
CA ASN A 85 2.14 18.94 -10.17
C ASN A 85 0.95 18.22 -10.81
N SER A 86 -0.21 18.34 -10.16
CA SER A 86 -1.46 18.45 -10.89
C SER A 86 -1.09 19.49 -11.91
N GLY A 87 -0.91 19.07 -13.16
CA GLY A 87 -0.14 19.84 -14.15
C GLY A 87 -0.65 21.27 -14.33
N SER A 88 -1.80 21.62 -13.76
CA SER A 88 -2.32 22.97 -13.70
C SER A 88 -3.12 23.34 -12.44
N CYS A 89 -3.57 22.42 -11.55
CA CYS A 89 -4.52 22.81 -10.51
C CYS A 89 -3.84 23.67 -9.42
N PRO A 90 -4.15 24.98 -9.33
CA PRO A 90 -3.50 25.86 -8.37
C PRO A 90 -3.96 25.60 -6.92
N ARG A 91 -4.92 24.69 -6.70
CA ARG A 91 -5.55 24.40 -5.41
C ARG A 91 -5.04 23.13 -4.75
N CYS A 92 -4.44 22.20 -5.50
CA CYS A 92 -3.90 20.97 -4.91
C CYS A 92 -2.79 21.30 -3.91
N ASN A 93 -1.79 22.08 -4.29
CA ASN A 93 -0.72 22.44 -3.36
C ASN A 93 -1.07 23.62 -2.44
N LYS A 94 -2.24 24.25 -2.61
CA LYS A 94 -2.64 25.38 -1.79
C LYS A 94 -2.99 24.93 -0.37
N ASP A 95 -2.42 25.62 0.61
CA ASP A 95 -2.77 25.49 2.01
C ASP A 95 -4.27 25.66 2.24
N ILE A 96 -4.84 24.76 3.06
CA ILE A 96 -6.19 24.92 3.56
C ILE A 96 -6.19 25.97 4.67
N THR A 97 -7.30 26.70 4.81
CA THR A 97 -7.43 27.79 5.78
C THR A 97 -8.41 27.44 6.89
N PRO A 98 -8.28 28.04 8.09
CA PRO A 98 -9.27 27.91 9.15
C PRO A 98 -10.67 28.36 8.71
N ALA A 99 -10.76 29.35 7.81
CA ALA A 99 -12.03 29.84 7.26
C ALA A 99 -12.72 28.80 6.35
N GLU A 100 -11.96 28.08 5.52
CA GLU A 100 -12.48 26.93 4.76
C GLU A 100 -12.92 25.81 5.71
N LEU A 101 -12.11 25.51 6.73
CA LEU A 101 -12.47 24.50 7.71
C LEU A 101 -13.68 24.90 8.57
N LYS A 102 -13.91 26.18 8.86
CA LYS A 102 -15.10 26.66 9.61
C LYS A 102 -16.39 26.40 8.84
N GLN A 103 -16.35 26.47 7.51
CA GLN A 103 -17.52 26.13 6.66
C GLN A 103 -17.82 24.63 6.66
N ILE A 104 -16.79 23.80 6.88
CA ILE A 104 -16.98 22.38 7.18
C ILE A 104 -17.46 22.33 8.64
N PHE A 105 -16.56 22.47 9.60
CA PHE A 105 -16.76 22.31 11.03
C PHE A 105 -17.32 23.57 11.70
N GLY A 106 -18.58 23.90 11.40
CA GLY A 106 -19.25 25.12 11.87
C GLY A 106 -19.22 25.35 13.38
N ASP A 107 -19.18 24.28 14.17
CA ASP A 107 -19.22 24.33 15.62
C ASP A 107 -17.83 24.22 16.28
N ALA A 108 -16.75 24.08 15.49
CA ALA A 108 -15.39 23.95 16.02
C ALA A 108 -14.80 25.31 16.42
N ASP A 109 -13.97 25.31 17.46
CA ASP A 109 -13.24 26.49 17.92
C ASP A 109 -12.17 26.93 16.90
N ASN A 110 -11.99 28.24 16.75
CA ASN A 110 -11.05 28.79 15.77
C ASN A 110 -9.59 28.34 16.03
N GLU A 111 -9.21 28.13 17.29
CA GLU A 111 -7.90 27.61 17.65
C GLU A 111 -7.72 26.16 17.18
N ILE A 112 -8.72 25.29 17.40
CA ILE A 112 -8.74 23.91 16.90
C ILE A 112 -8.63 23.91 15.36
N LEU A 113 -9.42 24.75 14.68
CA LEU A 113 -9.37 24.88 13.22
C LEU A 113 -8.00 25.32 12.73
N THR A 114 -7.35 26.23 13.45
CA THR A 114 -5.98 26.71 13.16
C THR A 114 -4.97 25.58 13.31
N THR A 115 -5.01 24.82 14.41
CA THR A 115 -4.11 23.67 14.59
C THR A 115 -4.33 22.60 13.53
N VAL A 116 -5.59 22.32 13.16
CA VAL A 116 -5.93 21.33 12.14
C VAL A 116 -5.42 21.75 10.77
N ALA A 117 -5.67 22.99 10.36
CA ALA A 117 -5.17 23.55 9.10
C ALA A 117 -3.65 23.49 9.04
N ASN A 118 -2.97 24.02 10.07
CA ASN A 118 -1.50 24.06 10.13
C ASN A 118 -0.90 22.65 10.09
N THR A 119 -1.47 21.71 10.84
CA THR A 119 -0.99 20.31 10.87
C THR A 119 -1.17 19.64 9.52
N TYR A 120 -2.35 19.78 8.91
CA TYR A 120 -2.62 19.19 7.61
C TYR A 120 -1.68 19.77 6.53
N ASN A 121 -1.56 21.10 6.45
CA ASN A 121 -0.71 21.78 5.49
C ASN A 121 0.77 21.38 5.63
N LYS A 122 1.26 21.26 6.87
CA LYS A 122 2.63 20.85 7.17
C LYS A 122 3.00 19.49 6.57
N TYR A 123 2.03 18.56 6.49
CA TYR A 123 2.30 17.17 6.08
C TYR A 123 1.66 16.73 4.77
N MET A 124 0.71 17.49 4.21
CA MET A 124 -0.10 17.02 3.08
C MET A 124 0.74 16.70 1.84
N ALA A 125 1.78 17.48 1.54
CA ALA A 125 2.64 17.23 0.38
C ALA A 125 3.45 15.93 0.55
N GLU A 126 4.12 15.79 1.69
CA GLU A 126 4.96 14.61 1.99
C GLU A 126 4.15 13.32 2.17
N LEU A 127 2.90 13.44 2.62
CA LEU A 127 1.99 12.31 2.73
C LEU A 127 1.23 12.00 1.43
N GLY A 128 1.35 12.84 0.38
CA GLY A 128 0.63 12.66 -0.89
C GLY A 128 -0.87 12.99 -0.79
N MET A 129 -1.25 13.82 0.18
CA MET A 129 -2.63 14.18 0.51
C MET A 129 -3.04 15.57 0.01
N ASN A 130 -2.22 16.22 -0.79
CA ASN A 130 -2.40 17.59 -1.25
C ASN A 130 -3.57 17.76 -2.26
N THR A 131 -3.98 16.74 -3.03
CA THR A 131 -5.00 16.95 -4.07
C THR A 131 -6.35 17.44 -3.51
N CYS A 132 -7.10 18.23 -4.29
CA CYS A 132 -8.44 18.67 -3.91
C CYS A 132 -9.35 17.48 -3.53
N TRP A 133 -9.25 16.38 -4.29
CA TRP A 133 -9.99 15.16 -4.04
C TRP A 133 -9.63 14.52 -2.70
N VAL A 134 -8.34 14.39 -2.36
CA VAL A 134 -7.93 13.79 -1.10
C VAL A 134 -8.32 14.67 0.08
N LYS A 135 -8.16 15.99 -0.02
CA LYS A 135 -8.69 16.95 0.98
C LYS A 135 -10.18 16.73 1.23
N ALA A 136 -10.97 16.65 0.16
CA ALA A 136 -12.41 16.48 0.25
C ALA A 136 -12.82 15.15 0.89
N HIS A 137 -12.25 14.03 0.45
CA HIS A 137 -12.51 12.72 1.05
C HIS A 137 -12.08 12.66 2.51
N PHE A 138 -10.88 13.15 2.83
CA PHE A 138 -10.33 13.13 4.18
C PHE A 138 -11.23 13.87 5.18
N PHE A 139 -11.57 15.13 4.90
CA PHE A 139 -12.39 15.93 5.81
C PHE A 139 -13.86 15.49 5.84
N ALA A 140 -14.38 14.84 4.79
CA ALA A 140 -15.72 14.25 4.81
C ALA A 140 -15.82 13.10 5.81
N GLN A 141 -14.80 12.23 5.87
CA GLN A 141 -14.72 11.18 6.88
C GLN A 141 -14.66 11.78 8.30
N ILE A 142 -13.73 12.72 8.52
CA ILE A 142 -13.55 13.37 9.82
C ILE A 142 -14.81 14.08 10.30
N ARG A 143 -15.55 14.75 9.42
CA ARG A 143 -16.82 15.41 9.75
C ARG A 143 -17.83 14.47 10.40
N VAL A 144 -17.94 13.25 9.90
CA VAL A 144 -18.89 12.28 10.45
C VAL A 144 -18.35 11.64 11.72
N GLU A 145 -17.06 11.27 11.75
CA GLU A 145 -16.45 10.58 12.89
C GLU A 145 -16.25 11.48 14.13
N SER A 146 -15.97 12.76 13.91
CA SER A 146 -15.64 13.74 14.97
C SER A 146 -16.68 14.85 15.16
N SER A 147 -17.79 14.80 14.41
CA SER A 147 -18.85 15.82 14.32
C SER A 147 -18.37 17.19 13.78
N THR A 148 -19.30 18.14 13.66
CA THR A 148 -19.05 19.54 13.30
C THR A 148 -18.16 20.30 14.29
N LYS A 149 -17.88 19.72 15.46
CA LYS A 149 -17.03 20.32 16.52
C LYS A 149 -15.55 19.92 16.45
N LEU A 150 -15.17 18.95 15.60
CA LEU A 150 -13.85 18.30 15.66
C LEU A 150 -13.49 17.80 17.06
N HIS A 151 -14.49 17.31 17.79
CA HIS A 151 -14.33 16.99 19.20
C HIS A 151 -13.51 15.70 19.36
N LEU A 152 -12.36 15.82 20.03
CA LEU A 152 -11.61 14.67 20.50
C LEU A 152 -12.27 14.09 21.74
N LYS A 153 -13.08 13.04 21.54
CA LYS A 153 -13.54 12.21 22.66
C LYS A 153 -12.32 11.62 23.37
N SER A 154 -12.38 11.43 24.69
CA SER A 154 -11.35 10.75 25.50
C SER A 154 -11.14 9.26 25.18
N GLY A 155 -11.50 8.83 23.96
CA GLY A 155 -11.63 7.47 23.49
C GLY A 155 -13.07 6.98 23.50
N GLU A 156 -13.29 5.86 22.82
CA GLU A 156 -14.53 5.10 22.88
C GLU A 156 -14.88 4.79 24.35
N SER A 157 -16.13 5.05 24.73
CA SER A 157 -16.64 4.70 26.05
C SER A 157 -17.12 3.26 26.04
N MET A 158 -16.76 2.51 27.09
CA MET A 158 -17.26 1.16 27.31
C MET A 158 -18.38 1.12 28.35
N ASN A 159 -19.08 2.24 28.55
CA ASN A 159 -20.13 2.34 29.54
C ASN A 159 -21.43 1.66 29.05
N TYR A 160 -21.38 0.35 28.88
CA TYR A 160 -22.51 -0.49 28.47
C TYR A 160 -23.18 -1.13 29.68
N SER A 161 -24.51 -1.31 29.63
CA SER A 161 -25.20 -2.17 30.60
C SER A 161 -24.97 -3.64 30.27
N ALA A 162 -25.13 -4.52 31.26
CA ALA A 162 -25.09 -5.96 31.04
C ALA A 162 -26.08 -6.40 29.94
N ASP A 163 -27.31 -5.86 29.96
CA ASP A 163 -28.33 -6.13 28.93
C ASP A 163 -27.89 -5.68 27.53
N THR A 164 -27.32 -4.48 27.39
CA THR A 164 -26.84 -4.01 26.08
C THR A 164 -25.69 -4.86 25.55
N LEU A 165 -24.77 -5.30 26.42
CA LEU A 165 -23.65 -6.15 26.02
C LEU A 165 -24.11 -7.50 25.45
N ILE A 166 -25.21 -8.05 25.96
CA ILE A 166 -25.76 -9.33 25.54
C ILE A 166 -26.71 -9.18 24.35
N ASN A 167 -27.65 -8.22 24.44
CA ASN A 167 -28.81 -8.13 23.57
C ASN A 167 -28.78 -6.95 22.60
N GLY A 168 -27.82 -6.04 22.73
CA GLY A 168 -27.84 -4.75 22.02
C GLY A 168 -28.81 -3.74 22.62
N ASN A 169 -28.75 -2.49 22.15
CA ASN A 169 -29.57 -1.41 22.68
C ASN A 169 -31.03 -1.54 22.24
N LEU A 170 -31.97 -1.40 23.18
CA LEU A 170 -33.40 -1.38 22.89
C LEU A 170 -33.85 0.02 22.47
N ASN A 171 -34.37 0.14 21.26
CA ASN A 171 -35.14 1.29 20.83
C ASN A 171 -36.54 1.22 21.46
N LYS A 172 -36.77 2.02 22.51
CA LYS A 172 -38.06 2.03 23.23
C LYS A 172 -39.25 2.47 22.38
N LYS A 173 -39.03 3.14 21.24
CA LYS A 173 -40.10 3.61 20.36
C LYS A 173 -40.56 2.53 19.37
N THR A 174 -39.63 1.76 18.83
CA THR A 174 -39.93 0.70 17.85
C THR A 174 -40.06 -0.68 18.50
N GLY A 175 -39.51 -0.87 19.69
CA GLY A 175 -39.40 -2.17 20.37
C GLY A 175 -38.27 -3.04 19.83
N GLU A 176 -37.52 -2.56 18.84
CA GLU A 176 -36.43 -3.30 18.20
C GLU A 176 -35.10 -3.12 18.94
N ARG A 177 -34.20 -4.09 18.80
CA ARG A 177 -32.84 -4.02 19.33
C ARG A 177 -31.81 -3.88 18.23
N ASP A 178 -30.79 -3.07 18.50
CA ASP A 178 -29.56 -3.06 17.70
C ASP A 178 -28.80 -4.38 17.88
N SER A 179 -27.81 -4.62 17.02
CA SER A 179 -26.87 -5.73 17.25
C SER A 179 -26.06 -5.50 18.54
N PRO A 180 -25.72 -6.56 19.29
CA PRO A 180 -24.82 -6.45 20.43
C PRO A 180 -23.47 -5.84 20.00
N PRO A 181 -22.89 -4.94 20.82
CA PRO A 181 -21.69 -4.19 20.44
C PRO A 181 -20.45 -5.08 20.29
N PHE A 182 -20.37 -6.16 21.06
CA PHE A 182 -19.23 -7.07 21.05
C PHE A 182 -19.68 -8.53 21.14
N SER A 183 -19.30 -9.33 20.15
CA SER A 183 -19.68 -10.76 20.06
C SER A 183 -19.18 -11.63 21.22
N TYR A 184 -18.22 -11.15 22.00
CA TYR A 184 -17.74 -11.84 23.20
C TYR A 184 -18.87 -11.97 24.23
N PHE A 185 -19.53 -10.87 24.58
CA PHE A 185 -20.50 -10.85 25.66
C PHE A 185 -21.83 -11.55 25.33
N THR A 186 -22.10 -11.81 24.05
CA THR A 186 -23.26 -12.64 23.64
C THR A 186 -23.07 -14.12 23.93
N LYS A 187 -21.86 -14.54 24.32
CA LYS A 187 -21.51 -15.92 24.67
C LYS A 187 -21.00 -16.07 26.11
N HIS A 188 -20.73 -14.94 26.75
CA HIS A 188 -20.15 -14.83 28.10
C HIS A 188 -21.04 -13.89 28.93
N HIS A 189 -22.27 -14.32 29.21
CA HIS A 189 -23.26 -13.51 29.90
C HIS A 189 -22.81 -13.19 31.33
N GLU A 190 -22.13 -14.12 31.99
CA GLU A 190 -21.52 -13.96 33.30
C GLU A 190 -20.55 -12.77 33.35
N ASP A 191 -19.71 -12.61 32.32
CA ASP A 191 -18.80 -11.47 32.21
C ASP A 191 -19.57 -10.17 31.92
N ALA A 192 -20.66 -10.25 31.15
CA ALA A 192 -21.50 -9.08 30.87
C ALA A 192 -22.16 -8.55 32.16
N TYR A 193 -22.64 -9.42 33.03
CA TYR A 193 -23.19 -9.02 34.34
C TYR A 193 -22.09 -8.59 35.31
N LYS A 194 -20.91 -9.21 35.27
CA LYS A 194 -19.79 -8.87 36.14
C LYS A 194 -19.17 -7.50 35.84
N TYR A 195 -19.02 -7.15 34.56
CA TYR A 195 -18.30 -5.93 34.16
C TYR A 195 -19.22 -4.87 33.56
N GLY A 196 -20.38 -5.23 33.03
CA GLY A 196 -21.39 -4.30 32.54
C GLY A 196 -22.03 -3.50 33.67
N ARG A 197 -22.58 -2.33 33.36
CA ARG A 197 -23.36 -1.53 34.32
C ARG A 197 -24.62 -2.29 34.72
N THR A 198 -24.86 -2.40 36.03
CA THR A 198 -26.06 -2.98 36.63
C THR A 198 -26.69 -1.96 37.60
N LYS A 199 -27.71 -2.39 38.37
CA LYS A 199 -28.24 -1.56 39.46
C LYS A 199 -27.27 -1.49 40.65
N ASP A 200 -26.39 -2.48 40.78
CA ASP A 200 -25.55 -2.68 41.95
C ASP A 200 -24.15 -2.05 41.77
N HIS A 201 -23.69 -1.90 40.53
CA HIS A 201 -22.40 -1.26 40.24
C HIS A 201 -22.34 -0.59 38.86
N ALA A 202 -21.41 0.35 38.73
CA ALA A 202 -21.04 0.97 37.46
C ALA A 202 -20.30 -0.02 36.54
N ALA A 203 -20.21 0.30 35.25
CA ALA A 203 -19.46 -0.52 34.30
C ALA A 203 -17.94 -0.45 34.57
N ASP A 204 -17.29 -1.61 34.61
CA ASP A 204 -15.83 -1.71 34.50
C ASP A 204 -15.44 -1.61 33.03
N GLN A 205 -15.30 -0.36 32.59
CA GLN A 205 -15.00 -0.03 31.20
C GLN A 205 -13.66 -0.61 30.72
N LYS A 206 -12.68 -0.72 31.61
CA LYS A 206 -11.34 -1.26 31.28
C LYS A 206 -11.42 -2.76 31.06
N ALA A 207 -12.11 -3.48 31.93
CA ALA A 207 -12.34 -4.92 31.75
C ALA A 207 -13.15 -5.20 30.48
N ILE A 208 -14.21 -4.42 30.21
CA ILE A 208 -15.01 -4.56 28.99
C ILE A 208 -14.14 -4.39 27.74
N ALA A 209 -13.35 -3.32 27.65
CA ALA A 209 -12.48 -3.10 26.50
C ALA A 209 -11.46 -4.24 26.34
N ASN A 210 -10.81 -4.66 27.42
CA ASN A 210 -9.80 -5.72 27.40
C ASN A 210 -10.37 -7.06 26.95
N LEU A 211 -11.62 -7.38 27.29
CA LEU A 211 -12.27 -8.61 26.83
C LEU A 211 -12.77 -8.48 25.39
N ALA A 212 -13.41 -7.37 25.04
CA ALA A 212 -13.98 -7.14 23.72
C ALA A 212 -12.93 -7.05 22.61
N TYR A 213 -11.78 -6.45 22.92
CA TYR A 213 -10.73 -6.16 21.94
C TYR A 213 -9.53 -7.10 22.01
N ALA A 214 -9.48 -8.08 22.92
CA ALA A 214 -8.41 -9.08 22.92
C ALA A 214 -8.50 -10.00 21.70
N ASP A 215 -7.39 -10.21 21.00
CA ASP A 215 -7.37 -11.01 19.77
C ASP A 215 -7.76 -12.48 19.99
N LYS A 216 -7.51 -13.01 21.19
CA LYS A 216 -7.96 -14.36 21.59
C LYS A 216 -9.48 -14.52 21.64
N ASN A 217 -10.21 -13.41 21.82
CA ASN A 217 -11.66 -13.35 21.92
C ASN A 217 -12.34 -12.95 20.60
N ARG A 218 -11.55 -12.76 19.53
CA ARG A 218 -12.03 -12.25 18.23
C ARG A 218 -11.77 -13.27 17.13
N SER A 219 -12.65 -13.27 16.12
CA SER A 219 -12.41 -14.03 14.89
C SER A 219 -11.11 -13.54 14.23
N VAL A 220 -10.44 -14.45 13.51
CA VAL A 220 -9.14 -14.17 12.88
C VAL A 220 -9.18 -12.90 12.03
N ASN A 221 -10.24 -12.71 11.25
CA ASN A 221 -10.41 -11.55 10.35
C ASN A 221 -10.66 -10.22 11.08
N ASN A 222 -11.01 -10.27 12.37
CA ASN A 222 -11.32 -9.10 13.18
C ASN A 222 -10.21 -8.78 14.19
N ARG A 223 -9.13 -9.56 14.24
CA ARG A 223 -7.98 -9.29 15.13
C ARG A 223 -7.33 -7.96 14.77
N VAL A 224 -6.83 -7.26 15.78
CA VAL A 224 -6.26 -5.90 15.64
C VAL A 224 -4.89 -5.77 16.30
N GLY A 225 -4.23 -6.90 16.56
CA GLY A 225 -2.90 -7.01 17.15
C GLY A 225 -2.88 -6.89 18.67
N ASN A 226 -4.04 -6.96 19.33
CA ASN A 226 -4.16 -6.82 20.78
C ASN A 226 -3.87 -8.15 21.47
N THR A 227 -2.58 -8.41 21.69
CA THR A 227 -2.07 -9.66 22.25
C THR A 227 -1.54 -9.50 23.68
N GLN A 228 -1.37 -8.27 24.15
CA GLN A 228 -0.84 -7.97 25.49
C GLN A 228 -1.95 -7.54 26.45
N GLU A 229 -1.68 -7.70 27.75
CA GLU A 229 -2.60 -7.25 28.79
C GLU A 229 -2.81 -5.73 28.72
N GLY A 230 -4.07 -5.30 28.84
CA GLY A 230 -4.43 -3.89 28.79
C GLY A 230 -4.57 -3.30 27.38
N ASP A 231 -4.22 -4.04 26.33
CA ASP A 231 -4.29 -3.56 24.94
C ASP A 231 -5.68 -3.10 24.53
N GLY A 232 -6.70 -3.85 24.93
CA GLY A 232 -8.07 -3.52 24.57
C GLY A 232 -8.46 -2.13 25.07
N TRP A 233 -8.12 -1.79 26.31
CA TRP A 233 -8.35 -0.46 26.86
C TRP A 233 -7.41 0.59 26.26
N ASN A 234 -6.11 0.32 26.24
CA ASN A 234 -5.09 1.28 25.83
C ASN A 234 -5.22 1.64 24.35
N PHE A 235 -5.63 0.71 23.49
CA PHE A 235 -5.77 0.91 22.04
C PHE A 235 -7.22 0.85 21.55
N ARG A 236 -8.21 1.09 22.43
CA ARG A 236 -9.60 1.38 21.99
C ARG A 236 -9.65 2.61 21.08
N GLY A 237 -10.74 2.76 20.33
CA GLY A 237 -10.92 3.85 19.36
C GLY A 237 -10.64 5.24 19.94
N LYS A 238 -9.72 5.99 19.30
CA LYS A 238 -9.39 7.39 19.65
C LYS A 238 -9.15 8.24 18.40
N GLY A 239 -9.13 9.56 18.60
CA GLY A 239 -8.80 10.53 17.55
C GLY A 239 -9.94 10.74 16.55
N LEU A 240 -9.60 11.44 15.46
CA LEU A 240 -10.58 11.91 14.47
C LEU A 240 -11.15 10.81 13.57
N ILE A 241 -10.53 9.62 13.57
CA ILE A 241 -10.93 8.48 12.73
C ILE A 241 -11.14 7.18 13.52
N GLN A 242 -11.24 7.27 14.85
CA GLN A 242 -11.38 6.11 15.74
C GLN A 242 -10.27 5.04 15.54
N LEU A 243 -9.01 5.47 15.57
CA LEU A 243 -7.84 4.58 15.48
C LEU A 243 -7.93 3.52 16.59
N THR A 244 -7.96 2.23 16.20
CA THR A 244 -8.25 1.11 17.10
C THR A 244 -7.27 -0.05 16.90
N GLY A 245 -6.78 -0.61 17.99
CA GLY A 245 -5.93 -1.80 18.04
C GLY A 245 -4.43 -1.53 17.94
N ARG A 246 -3.64 -2.31 18.69
CA ARG A 246 -2.18 -2.16 18.79
C ARG A 246 -1.49 -2.15 17.44
N GLU A 247 -1.94 -2.96 16.48
CA GLU A 247 -1.34 -2.99 15.14
C GLU A 247 -1.45 -1.62 14.45
N ASN A 248 -2.64 -1.02 14.48
CA ASN A 248 -2.88 0.29 13.87
C ASN A 248 -2.15 1.41 14.62
N TYR A 249 -2.09 1.36 15.96
CA TYR A 249 -1.28 2.31 16.72
C TYR A 249 0.21 2.15 16.43
N THR A 250 0.70 0.94 16.17
CA THR A 250 2.11 0.71 15.82
C THR A 250 2.44 1.34 14.46
N LYS A 251 1.57 1.15 13.47
CA LYS A 251 1.68 1.78 12.15
C LYS A 251 1.65 3.30 12.26
N ALA A 252 0.74 3.86 13.05
CA ALA A 252 0.65 5.29 13.31
C ALA A 252 1.86 5.85 14.09
N ASN A 253 2.41 5.07 15.02
CA ASN A 253 3.52 5.48 15.88
C ASN A 253 4.78 5.81 15.08
N ALA A 254 5.01 5.09 13.98
CA ALA A 254 6.09 5.43 13.05
C ALA A 254 5.99 6.91 12.63
N TYR A 255 4.81 7.37 12.22
CA TYR A 255 4.60 8.74 11.78
C TYR A 255 4.64 9.77 12.92
N THR A 256 4.12 9.45 14.10
CA THR A 256 4.18 10.40 15.23
C THR A 256 5.59 10.53 15.79
N LEU A 257 6.37 9.44 15.86
CA LEU A 257 7.79 9.46 16.22
C LEU A 257 8.62 10.23 15.19
N LYS A 258 8.32 10.07 13.90
CA LYS A 258 8.94 10.83 12.82
C LYS A 258 8.87 12.33 13.05
N TYR A 259 7.63 12.79 13.03
CA TYR A 259 7.27 14.16 12.67
C TYR A 259 7.08 15.03 13.90
N GLU A 260 6.68 14.41 15.01
CA GLU A 260 6.29 15.08 16.24
C GLU A 260 7.02 14.48 17.46
N LYS A 261 7.99 13.58 17.24
CA LYS A 261 8.80 12.92 18.28
C LYS A 261 7.95 12.33 19.42
N THR A 262 6.76 11.86 19.09
CA THR A 262 5.74 11.42 20.04
C THR A 262 5.52 9.90 19.95
N ASP A 263 5.70 9.21 21.07
CA ASP A 263 5.49 7.75 21.18
C ASP A 263 4.08 7.42 21.67
N ILE A 264 3.17 7.18 20.73
CA ILE A 264 1.76 6.86 21.02
C ILE A 264 1.55 5.40 21.46
N LEU A 265 2.59 4.54 21.41
CA LEU A 265 2.51 3.21 22.00
C LEU A 265 2.74 3.25 23.51
N LYS A 266 3.59 4.17 23.98
CA LYS A 266 3.81 4.41 25.42
C LYS A 266 2.66 5.19 26.05
N ASN A 267 2.11 6.17 25.34
CA ASN A 267 0.99 6.98 25.83
C ASN A 267 -0.07 7.17 24.73
N SER A 268 -0.96 6.20 24.59
CA SER A 268 -1.98 6.20 23.53
C SER A 268 -3.07 7.26 23.72
N ASP A 269 -3.29 7.74 24.95
CA ASP A 269 -4.28 8.78 25.25
C ASP A 269 -3.91 10.14 24.63
N ILE A 270 -2.67 10.34 24.18
CA ILE A 270 -2.33 11.58 23.47
C ILE A 270 -3.10 11.74 22.16
N VAL A 271 -3.50 10.63 21.52
CA VAL A 271 -4.33 10.64 20.30
C VAL A 271 -5.72 11.24 20.54
N SER A 272 -6.21 11.24 21.78
CA SER A 272 -7.48 11.87 22.18
C SER A 272 -7.32 13.19 22.94
N LYS A 273 -6.09 13.67 23.16
CA LYS A 273 -5.81 14.90 23.92
C LYS A 273 -5.14 15.99 23.10
N ASP A 274 -4.35 15.61 22.09
CA ASP A 274 -3.66 16.53 21.21
C ASP A 274 -4.23 16.44 19.79
N ILE A 275 -4.90 17.51 19.35
CA ILE A 275 -5.51 17.60 18.01
C ILE A 275 -4.48 17.50 16.89
N LYS A 276 -3.25 17.96 17.09
CA LYS A 276 -2.16 17.80 16.11
C LYS A 276 -1.83 16.33 15.93
N ILE A 277 -1.72 15.57 17.02
CA ILE A 277 -1.48 14.13 16.95
C ILE A 277 -2.69 13.39 16.36
N ALA A 278 -3.91 13.81 16.69
CA ALA A 278 -5.12 13.22 16.13
C ALA A 278 -5.24 13.43 14.60
N VAL A 279 -4.88 14.62 14.09
CA VAL A 279 -4.81 14.89 12.64
C VAL A 279 -3.72 14.05 12.00
N LEU A 280 -2.50 14.05 12.56
CA LEU A 280 -1.37 13.33 11.98
C LEU A 280 -1.61 11.81 11.92
N THR A 281 -2.15 11.22 12.98
CA THR A 281 -2.51 9.78 12.99
C THR A 281 -3.60 9.45 11.97
N SER A 282 -4.55 10.36 11.74
CA SER A 282 -5.58 10.20 10.71
C SER A 282 -5.02 10.30 9.29
N MET A 283 -4.10 11.25 9.05
CA MET A 283 -3.40 11.38 7.75
C MET A 283 -2.53 10.16 7.47
N ALA A 284 -1.79 9.70 8.47
CA ALA A 284 -0.99 8.48 8.38
C ALA A 284 -1.89 7.28 8.05
N PHE A 285 -3.05 7.15 8.70
CA PHE A 285 -4.03 6.10 8.43
C PHE A 285 -4.45 6.07 6.96
N PHE A 286 -4.81 7.24 6.42
CA PHE A 286 -5.15 7.40 5.01
C PHE A 286 -4.03 6.93 4.07
N LYS A 287 -2.77 7.24 4.42
CA LYS A 287 -1.59 6.85 3.64
C LYS A 287 -1.38 5.35 3.66
N TRP A 288 -1.25 4.71 4.82
CA TRP A 288 -0.90 3.28 4.87
C TRP A 288 -2.06 2.37 4.45
N LYS A 289 -3.32 2.83 4.57
CA LYS A 289 -4.49 2.10 4.04
C LYS A 289 -4.69 2.28 2.54
N GLY A 290 -3.89 3.11 1.87
CA GLY A 290 -4.01 3.35 0.42
C GLY A 290 -5.24 4.16 0.02
N LEU A 291 -5.87 4.88 0.95
CA LEU A 291 -7.11 5.63 0.70
C LEU A 291 -6.90 6.86 -0.19
N ILE A 292 -5.66 7.35 -0.25
CA ILE A 292 -5.25 8.44 -1.15
C ILE A 292 -5.55 8.08 -2.60
N GLY A 293 -5.15 6.87 -3.03
CA GLY A 293 -5.40 6.39 -4.39
C GLY A 293 -6.87 6.13 -4.67
N MET A 294 -7.67 5.83 -3.64
CA MET A 294 -9.12 5.64 -3.76
C MET A 294 -9.91 6.96 -3.81
N SER A 295 -9.30 8.08 -3.40
CA SER A 295 -9.96 9.38 -3.32
C SER A 295 -9.94 10.13 -4.66
N ASN A 296 -8.81 10.07 -5.35
CA ASN A 296 -8.55 10.90 -6.51
C ASN A 296 -9.48 10.60 -7.70
N GLY A 297 -10.13 11.65 -8.23
CA GLY A 297 -11.07 11.54 -9.36
C GLY A 297 -12.33 10.74 -9.04
N LYS A 298 -12.61 10.43 -7.76
CA LYS A 298 -13.77 9.62 -7.35
C LYS A 298 -14.80 10.48 -6.63
N PRO A 299 -16.02 10.67 -7.20
CA PRO A 299 -17.09 11.40 -6.53
C PRO A 299 -17.84 10.57 -5.47
N LYS A 300 -17.60 9.26 -5.40
CA LYS A 300 -18.24 8.35 -4.44
C LYS A 300 -17.28 8.05 -3.29
N THR A 301 -17.75 8.21 -2.06
CA THR A 301 -16.95 7.99 -0.84
C THR A 301 -16.97 6.56 -0.35
N LYS A 302 -17.85 5.69 -0.89
CA LYS A 302 -18.07 4.33 -0.37
C LYS A 302 -16.79 3.52 -0.16
N ASP A 303 -15.89 3.49 -1.14
CA ASP A 303 -14.65 2.71 -1.06
C ASP A 303 -13.70 3.28 0.01
N VAL A 304 -13.60 4.61 0.10
CA VAL A 304 -12.84 5.29 1.15
C VAL A 304 -13.46 5.01 2.52
N SER A 305 -14.79 5.13 2.66
CA SER A 305 -15.53 4.88 3.90
C SER A 305 -15.34 3.45 4.38
N ALA A 306 -15.40 2.46 3.49
CA ALA A 306 -15.14 1.05 3.80
C ALA A 306 -13.68 0.80 4.22
N GLY A 307 -12.73 1.55 3.66
CA GLY A 307 -11.33 1.50 4.09
C GLY A 307 -11.07 2.16 5.46
N VAL A 308 -11.90 3.14 5.84
CA VAL A 308 -11.87 3.79 7.16
C VAL A 308 -12.44 2.88 8.24
N GLY A 309 -13.59 2.27 8.01
CA GLY A 309 -14.22 1.38 8.98
C GLY A 309 -15.56 0.83 8.50
N ASN A 310 -16.15 -0.06 9.28
CA ASN A 310 -17.46 -0.64 8.98
C ASN A 310 -18.56 0.43 9.02
N GLU A 311 -19.61 0.20 8.24
CA GLU A 311 -20.81 1.03 8.30
C GLU A 311 -21.51 0.83 9.65
N VAL A 312 -21.85 1.94 10.29
CA VAL A 312 -22.63 1.97 11.53
C VAL A 312 -23.84 2.84 11.26
N ALA A 313 -25.04 2.26 11.43
CA ALA A 313 -26.29 2.87 10.98
C ALA A 313 -26.19 3.30 9.50
N ASN A 314 -26.30 4.61 9.21
CA ASN A 314 -26.20 5.18 7.87
C ASN A 314 -24.91 6.00 7.67
N SER A 315 -23.83 5.66 8.38
CA SER A 315 -22.60 6.48 8.38
C SER A 315 -21.98 6.68 7.00
N TYR A 316 -22.10 5.72 6.07
CA TYR A 316 -21.56 5.89 4.72
C TYR A 316 -22.35 6.91 3.90
N ILE A 317 -23.68 6.94 4.06
CA ILE A 317 -24.53 7.96 3.46
C ILE A 317 -24.15 9.32 4.03
N GLN A 318 -24.05 9.46 5.36
CA GLN A 318 -23.63 10.71 5.99
C GLN A 318 -22.26 11.20 5.50
N LYS A 319 -21.33 10.29 5.22
CA LYS A 319 -20.00 10.62 4.67
C LYS A 319 -20.07 11.06 3.20
N GLN A 320 -20.98 10.48 2.43
CA GLN A 320 -21.28 10.93 1.07
C GLN A 320 -21.92 12.33 1.10
N ASP A 321 -22.90 12.57 1.98
CA ASP A 321 -23.54 13.87 2.14
C ASP A 321 -22.52 14.93 2.61
N ALA A 322 -21.66 14.59 3.57
CA ALA A 322 -20.54 15.44 3.99
C ALA A 322 -19.62 15.85 2.82
N PHE A 323 -19.35 14.91 1.90
CA PHE A 323 -18.57 15.16 0.71
C PHE A 323 -19.31 16.05 -0.28
N ASP A 324 -20.53 15.66 -0.65
CA ASP A 324 -21.34 16.32 -1.68
C ASP A 324 -21.75 17.73 -1.25
N ASP A 325 -22.13 17.91 0.02
CA ASP A 325 -22.69 19.16 0.50
C ASP A 325 -21.65 20.17 0.97
N PHE A 326 -20.48 19.71 1.45
CA PHE A 326 -19.48 20.58 2.05
C PHE A 326 -18.12 20.45 1.39
N THR A 327 -17.41 19.33 1.59
CA THR A 327 -15.96 19.31 1.35
C THR A 327 -15.62 19.36 -0.14
N SER A 328 -16.41 18.73 -1.01
CA SER A 328 -16.21 18.78 -2.46
C SER A 328 -16.38 20.18 -3.03
N LYS A 329 -17.31 20.98 -2.48
CA LYS A 329 -17.56 22.37 -2.86
C LYS A 329 -16.44 23.28 -2.35
N ILE A 330 -16.08 23.15 -1.08
CA ILE A 330 -15.06 23.97 -0.43
C ILE A 330 -13.68 23.76 -1.07
N PHE A 331 -13.30 22.51 -1.33
CA PHE A 331 -12.03 22.21 -2.01
C PHE A 331 -12.13 22.23 -3.54
N ARG A 332 -13.29 22.61 -4.08
CA ARG A 332 -13.55 22.80 -5.52
C ARG A 332 -13.09 21.62 -6.38
N VAL A 333 -13.50 20.41 -6.02
CA VAL A 333 -13.08 19.18 -6.71
C VAL A 333 -13.53 19.13 -8.17
N LYS A 334 -14.66 19.77 -8.51
CA LYS A 334 -15.16 19.88 -9.89
C LYS A 334 -14.23 20.66 -10.82
N ASP A 335 -13.47 21.60 -10.26
CA ASP A 335 -12.51 22.42 -11.01
C ASP A 335 -11.11 21.79 -11.00
N CYS A 336 -10.92 20.69 -10.28
CA CYS A 336 -9.62 20.04 -10.12
C CYS A 336 -9.27 19.27 -11.39
N ASP A 337 -8.25 19.73 -12.10
CA ASP A 337 -7.61 19.02 -13.23
C ASP A 337 -6.75 17.82 -12.79
N TRP A 338 -7.05 17.23 -11.64
CA TRP A 338 -6.40 15.98 -11.28
C TRP A 338 -6.81 14.92 -12.31
N GLU A 339 -5.82 14.44 -13.04
CA GLU A 339 -5.94 13.33 -13.96
C GLU A 339 -5.15 12.15 -13.37
N GLU A 340 -5.70 10.95 -13.55
CA GLU A 340 -4.94 9.72 -13.32
C GLU A 340 -3.70 9.78 -14.21
N ILE A 341 -2.53 9.46 -13.65
CA ILE A 341 -1.30 9.39 -14.45
C ILE A 341 -1.56 8.37 -15.54
N GLU A 342 -1.85 8.84 -16.76
CA GLU A 342 -1.84 8.00 -17.93
C GLU A 342 -0.40 7.52 -18.02
N ILE A 343 -0.18 6.24 -17.72
CA ILE A 343 1.10 5.62 -18.01
C ILE A 343 1.21 5.75 -19.52
N LYS A 344 1.98 6.75 -20.00
CA LYS A 344 2.37 6.81 -21.39
C LYS A 344 3.18 5.56 -21.62
N ILE A 345 2.53 4.57 -22.21
CA ILE A 345 3.18 3.34 -22.62
C ILE A 345 4.04 3.69 -23.82
N ILE A 346 5.28 4.09 -23.56
CA ILE A 346 6.26 4.48 -24.59
C ILE A 346 6.71 3.24 -25.37
N SER A 347 6.48 2.03 -24.82
CA SER A 347 6.74 0.78 -25.50
C SER A 347 5.75 0.53 -26.63
N ASN A 348 6.28 0.42 -27.84
CA ASN A 348 5.56 -0.08 -29.01
C ASN A 348 5.22 -1.59 -28.92
N ARG A 349 5.44 -2.27 -27.79
CA ARG A 349 5.11 -3.70 -27.60
C ARG A 349 3.80 -3.89 -26.81
N ALA A 350 3.59 -5.09 -26.28
CA ALA A 350 2.48 -5.45 -25.40
C ALA A 350 2.39 -4.50 -24.15
N PRO A 351 1.34 -3.67 -24.03
CA PRO A 351 1.30 -2.57 -23.07
C PRO A 351 1.27 -3.01 -21.59
N TRP A 352 0.64 -4.15 -21.29
CA TRP A 352 0.57 -4.68 -19.93
C TRP A 352 1.93 -5.09 -19.37
N MET A 353 2.96 -5.25 -20.22
CA MET A 353 4.31 -5.55 -19.76
C MET A 353 4.91 -4.40 -18.98
N GLU A 354 4.68 -3.15 -19.37
CA GLU A 354 5.17 -2.01 -18.60
C GLU A 354 4.56 -1.94 -17.22
N ILE A 355 3.26 -2.25 -17.12
CA ILE A 355 2.55 -2.34 -15.84
C ILE A 355 3.19 -3.43 -14.97
N ALA A 356 3.41 -4.62 -15.54
CA ALA A 356 4.02 -5.73 -14.81
C ALA A 356 5.45 -5.41 -14.35
N LEU A 357 6.26 -4.77 -15.19
CA LEU A 357 7.62 -4.35 -14.86
C LEU A 357 7.65 -3.29 -13.76
N LYS A 358 6.72 -2.33 -13.79
CA LYS A 358 6.58 -1.31 -12.75
C LYS A 358 6.23 -1.93 -11.41
N GLU A 359 5.27 -2.86 -11.38
CA GLU A 359 4.91 -3.59 -10.15
C GLU A 359 6.08 -4.44 -9.64
N ALA A 360 6.81 -5.12 -10.52
CA ALA A 360 7.98 -5.91 -10.12
C ALA A 360 9.10 -5.04 -9.48
N LYS A 361 9.40 -3.89 -10.09
CA LYS A 361 10.34 -2.91 -9.52
C LYS A 361 9.86 -2.36 -8.18
N ALA A 362 8.57 -2.05 -8.06
CA ALA A 362 8.00 -1.53 -6.82
C ALA A 362 8.06 -2.55 -5.68
N MET A 363 7.83 -3.83 -5.98
CA MET A 363 7.81 -4.90 -4.97
C MET A 363 9.20 -5.43 -4.62
N LYS A 364 10.22 -5.20 -5.46
CA LYS A 364 11.64 -5.61 -5.23
C LYS A 364 11.82 -7.09 -4.83
N GLY A 365 10.91 -7.98 -5.22
CA GLY A 365 10.95 -9.40 -4.82
C GLY A 365 10.58 -9.66 -3.36
N CYS A 366 9.81 -8.77 -2.73
CA CYS A 366 9.24 -8.95 -1.39
C CYS A 366 8.33 -10.20 -1.32
N ASP A 367 8.39 -10.94 -0.21
CA ASP A 367 7.61 -12.15 0.05
C ASP A 367 6.14 -11.78 0.28
N GLU A 368 5.22 -12.56 -0.29
CA GLU A 368 3.78 -12.35 -0.22
C GLU A 368 3.21 -12.39 1.19
N GLY A 369 3.94 -12.93 2.18
CA GLY A 369 3.60 -12.90 3.60
C GLY A 369 3.95 -11.58 4.30
N THR A 370 4.60 -10.65 3.61
CA THR A 370 5.05 -9.37 4.18
C THR A 370 4.61 -8.17 3.35
N ASP A 371 4.29 -7.06 4.00
CA ASP A 371 4.03 -5.80 3.31
C ASP A 371 5.33 -5.24 2.69
N PRO A 372 5.26 -4.60 1.50
CA PRO A 372 4.03 -4.21 0.80
C PRO A 372 3.42 -5.32 -0.09
N MET A 373 4.10 -6.45 -0.29
CA MET A 373 3.65 -7.49 -1.22
C MET A 373 2.36 -8.15 -0.76
N TYR A 374 2.18 -8.40 0.55
CA TYR A 374 0.94 -8.97 1.09
C TYR A 374 -0.28 -8.14 0.70
N SER A 375 -0.30 -6.85 1.09
CA SER A 375 -1.39 -5.94 0.74
C SER A 375 -1.61 -5.84 -0.77
N LYS A 376 -0.53 -5.89 -1.55
CA LYS A 376 -0.61 -5.73 -3.00
C LYS A 376 -1.13 -6.99 -3.70
N ALA A 377 -0.65 -8.18 -3.31
CA ALA A 377 -1.17 -9.47 -3.76
C ALA A 377 -2.65 -9.64 -3.40
N LYS A 378 -3.04 -9.22 -2.18
CA LYS A 378 -4.45 -9.21 -1.76
C LYS A 378 -5.29 -8.35 -2.68
N SER A 379 -4.80 -7.17 -3.08
CA SER A 379 -5.51 -6.30 -4.01
C SER A 379 -5.76 -6.94 -5.38
N TYR A 380 -4.85 -7.79 -5.87
CA TYR A 380 -5.04 -8.52 -7.12
C TYR A 380 -6.11 -9.61 -6.98
N LEU A 381 -6.10 -10.36 -5.88
CA LEU A 381 -7.13 -11.34 -5.57
C LEU A 381 -8.51 -10.68 -5.47
N VAL A 382 -8.62 -9.58 -4.72
CA VAL A 382 -9.87 -8.81 -4.55
C VAL A 382 -10.36 -8.26 -5.90
N PHE A 383 -9.46 -7.83 -6.77
CA PHE A 383 -9.80 -7.41 -8.14
C PHE A 383 -10.48 -8.55 -8.92
N CYS A 384 -10.07 -9.81 -8.72
CA CYS A 384 -10.73 -11.00 -9.24
C CYS A 384 -11.83 -11.55 -8.32
N THR A 385 -12.38 -10.74 -7.41
CA THR A 385 -13.44 -11.10 -6.46
C THR A 385 -13.09 -12.24 -5.48
N ILE A 386 -11.80 -12.55 -5.33
CA ILE A 386 -11.31 -13.56 -4.41
C ILE A 386 -11.03 -12.93 -3.04
N LYS A 387 -11.62 -13.52 -1.99
CA LYS A 387 -11.49 -13.05 -0.60
C LYS A 387 -10.38 -13.75 0.19
N ALA A 388 -9.74 -14.77 -0.38
CA ALA A 388 -8.66 -15.52 0.26
C ALA A 388 -7.42 -14.64 0.51
N GLU A 389 -6.57 -15.05 1.45
CA GLU A 389 -5.27 -14.39 1.68
C GLU A 389 -4.24 -14.84 0.65
N PRO A 390 -3.26 -13.99 0.27
CA PRO A 390 -2.21 -14.37 -0.68
C PRO A 390 -1.46 -15.65 -0.27
N THR A 391 -1.25 -15.83 1.03
CA THR A 391 -0.55 -16.98 1.64
C THR A 391 -1.41 -18.25 1.75
N ASP A 392 -2.67 -18.23 1.31
CA ASP A 392 -3.52 -19.42 1.26
C ASP A 392 -3.05 -20.32 0.09
N GLY A 393 -2.55 -21.52 0.39
CA GLY A 393 -1.99 -22.42 -0.63
C GLY A 393 -2.99 -22.99 -1.65
N ILE A 394 -4.30 -22.79 -1.44
CA ILE A 394 -5.36 -23.30 -2.31
C ILE A 394 -5.97 -22.14 -3.11
N ASN A 395 -6.45 -21.11 -2.42
CA ASN A 395 -7.20 -20.00 -3.02
C ASN A 395 -6.40 -18.69 -3.09
N GLY A 396 -5.25 -18.63 -2.43
CA GLY A 396 -4.32 -17.51 -2.45
C GLY A 396 -3.42 -17.40 -3.68
N PRO A 397 -3.22 -18.41 -4.56
CA PRO A 397 -2.38 -18.21 -5.73
C PRO A 397 -2.87 -17.10 -6.65
N TRP A 398 -2.09 -16.04 -6.75
CA TRP A 398 -2.50 -14.78 -7.40
C TRP A 398 -1.83 -14.53 -8.76
N CYS A 399 -1.23 -15.54 -9.38
CA CYS A 399 -0.52 -15.41 -10.67
C CYS A 399 -1.41 -14.86 -11.80
N ALA A 400 -2.57 -15.47 -12.05
CA ALA A 400 -3.51 -15.00 -13.07
C ALA A 400 -4.25 -13.72 -12.65
N ALA A 401 -4.47 -13.53 -11.35
CA ALA A 401 -5.07 -12.31 -10.81
C ALA A 401 -4.18 -11.09 -11.10
N PHE A 402 -2.87 -11.21 -10.87
CA PHE A 402 -1.88 -10.18 -11.24
C PHE A 402 -1.90 -9.88 -12.73
N MET A 403 -1.91 -10.92 -13.58
CA MET A 403 -1.92 -10.72 -15.03
C MET A 403 -3.18 -10.00 -15.52
N ASN A 404 -4.35 -10.42 -15.05
CA ASN A 404 -5.61 -9.75 -15.38
C ASN A 404 -5.65 -8.31 -14.87
N TRP A 405 -5.11 -8.06 -13.67
CA TRP A 405 -4.96 -6.72 -13.14
C TRP A 405 -4.07 -5.86 -14.06
N CYS A 406 -2.89 -6.36 -14.47
CA CYS A 406 -2.00 -5.65 -15.39
C CYS A 406 -2.67 -5.30 -16.72
N ILE A 407 -3.41 -6.24 -17.32
CA ILE A 407 -4.16 -6.00 -18.56
C ILE A 407 -5.26 -4.96 -18.33
N SER A 408 -5.97 -5.00 -17.19
CA SER A 408 -7.03 -4.04 -16.87
C SER A 408 -6.55 -2.59 -16.75
N LYS A 409 -5.25 -2.36 -16.52
CA LYS A 409 -4.63 -1.02 -16.44
C LYS A 409 -4.19 -0.47 -17.79
N THR A 410 -4.40 -1.21 -18.86
CA THR A 410 -4.05 -0.77 -20.22
C THR A 410 -5.21 -0.04 -20.88
N LYS A 411 -4.93 0.57 -22.04
CA LYS A 411 -5.92 1.20 -22.91
C LYS A 411 -5.74 0.67 -24.32
N ASN A 412 -6.78 0.04 -24.87
CA ASN A 412 -6.84 -0.37 -26.25
C ASN A 412 -7.08 0.89 -27.12
N PRO A 413 -6.17 1.23 -28.06
CA PRO A 413 -6.29 2.44 -28.87
C PRO A 413 -7.58 2.52 -29.69
N LYS A 414 -8.15 1.37 -30.09
CA LYS A 414 -9.36 1.32 -30.92
C LYS A 414 -10.63 1.56 -30.11
N THR A 415 -10.72 0.99 -28.91
CA THR A 415 -11.95 1.01 -28.09
C THR A 415 -11.89 2.02 -26.95
N GLN A 416 -10.70 2.55 -26.64
CA GLN A 416 -10.41 3.39 -25.47
C GLN A 416 -10.74 2.72 -24.11
N LYS A 417 -10.96 1.41 -24.12
CA LYS A 417 -11.18 0.55 -22.94
C LYS A 417 -9.95 -0.32 -22.70
N PRO A 418 -9.78 -0.95 -21.53
CA PRO A 418 -8.71 -1.94 -21.39
C PRO A 418 -8.82 -3.08 -22.40
N TYR A 419 -7.67 -3.65 -22.79
CA TYR A 419 -7.66 -4.88 -23.60
C TYR A 419 -8.43 -6.00 -22.90
N ASN A 420 -8.91 -6.99 -23.64
CA ASN A 420 -9.73 -8.06 -23.09
C ASN A 420 -9.05 -8.79 -21.91
N TYR A 421 -9.73 -8.78 -20.76
CA TYR A 421 -9.34 -9.48 -19.54
C TYR A 421 -10.56 -10.11 -18.85
N THR A 422 -10.30 -11.00 -17.90
CA THR A 422 -11.32 -11.65 -17.05
C THR A 422 -11.10 -11.29 -15.59
N ASN A 423 -12.14 -11.37 -14.76
CA ASN A 423 -12.01 -11.22 -13.30
C ASN A 423 -11.71 -12.58 -12.65
N SER A 424 -10.91 -13.42 -13.29
CA SER A 424 -10.60 -14.78 -12.83
C SER A 424 -9.15 -14.88 -12.34
N ALA A 425 -8.97 -15.55 -11.19
CA ALA A 425 -7.66 -15.92 -10.67
C ALA A 425 -7.18 -17.30 -11.15
N LEU A 426 -7.93 -17.99 -12.02
CA LEU A 426 -7.56 -19.31 -12.54
C LEU A 426 -6.58 -19.19 -13.71
N SER A 427 -5.42 -19.84 -13.59
CA SER A 427 -4.34 -19.82 -14.59
C SER A 427 -4.71 -20.45 -15.93
N LEU A 428 -5.71 -21.34 -15.96
CA LEU A 428 -6.19 -22.00 -17.18
C LEU A 428 -7.33 -21.26 -17.89
N THR A 429 -7.83 -20.15 -17.34
CA THR A 429 -8.92 -19.38 -17.98
C THR A 429 -8.63 -19.01 -19.44
N PRO A 430 -7.40 -18.61 -19.84
CA PRO A 430 -7.12 -18.30 -21.24
C PRO A 430 -7.33 -19.44 -22.24
N VAL A 431 -7.32 -20.70 -21.79
CA VAL A 431 -7.48 -21.88 -22.66
C VAL A 431 -8.91 -22.01 -23.19
N ASN A 432 -9.91 -21.64 -22.37
CA ASN A 432 -11.32 -21.92 -22.63
C ASN A 432 -12.21 -20.66 -22.60
N HIS A 433 -11.63 -19.46 -22.76
CA HIS A 433 -12.38 -18.22 -22.66
C HIS A 433 -12.16 -17.31 -23.87
N TYR A 434 -13.26 -16.92 -24.53
CA TYR A 434 -13.27 -16.15 -25.80
C TYR A 434 -12.52 -14.81 -25.77
N LYS A 435 -12.33 -14.24 -24.58
CA LYS A 435 -11.53 -13.03 -24.36
C LYS A 435 -10.03 -13.21 -24.61
N TYR A 436 -9.54 -14.43 -24.77
CA TYR A 436 -8.17 -14.73 -25.14
C TYR A 436 -8.13 -15.56 -26.41
N LYS A 437 -7.03 -15.44 -27.15
CA LYS A 437 -6.76 -16.28 -28.33
C LYS A 437 -5.40 -16.93 -28.21
N LYS A 438 -5.33 -18.22 -28.57
CA LYS A 438 -4.07 -18.98 -28.67
C LYS A 438 -3.28 -18.49 -29.88
N ILE A 439 -1.97 -18.34 -29.73
CA ILE A 439 -1.07 -17.95 -30.82
C ILE A 439 -0.01 -19.03 -31.04
N PRO A 440 0.41 -19.26 -32.30
CA PRO A 440 1.32 -20.36 -32.64
C PRO A 440 2.78 -20.07 -32.28
N LYS A 441 3.15 -18.80 -32.13
CA LYS A 441 4.52 -18.37 -31.85
C LYS A 441 4.57 -17.48 -30.61
N ALA A 442 5.62 -17.67 -29.82
CA ALA A 442 5.93 -16.84 -28.67
C ALA A 442 6.21 -15.39 -29.10
N ILE A 443 5.59 -14.43 -28.43
CA ILE A 443 5.86 -13.00 -28.57
C ILE A 443 6.05 -12.38 -27.19
N TYR A 444 6.76 -11.27 -27.11
CA TYR A 444 6.90 -10.53 -25.86
C TYR A 444 5.54 -10.11 -25.32
N GLY A 445 5.35 -10.36 -24.03
CA GLY A 445 4.12 -10.10 -23.31
C GLY A 445 3.01 -11.12 -23.52
N CYS A 446 3.17 -12.16 -24.35
CA CYS A 446 2.14 -13.21 -24.37
C CYS A 446 2.05 -13.92 -23.02
N MET A 447 0.85 -14.34 -22.65
CA MET A 447 0.62 -15.22 -21.51
C MET A 447 1.15 -16.62 -21.86
N VAL A 448 2.05 -17.15 -21.03
CA VAL A 448 2.49 -18.54 -21.12
C VAL A 448 1.68 -19.35 -20.13
N ILE A 449 1.01 -20.40 -20.59
CA ILE A 449 0.12 -21.22 -19.77
C ILE A 449 0.75 -22.59 -19.54
N TYR A 450 0.73 -23.03 -18.28
CA TYR A 450 1.12 -24.37 -17.85
C TYR A 450 -0.07 -25.06 -17.20
N LYS A 451 -0.30 -26.33 -17.56
CA LYS A 451 -1.35 -27.18 -17.02
C LYS A 451 -0.76 -28.24 -16.11
N ALA A 452 -1.38 -28.49 -14.97
CA ALA A 452 -0.98 -29.57 -14.07
C ALA A 452 -1.30 -30.94 -14.69
N THR A 453 -0.36 -31.89 -14.63
CA THR A 453 -0.53 -33.23 -15.22
C THR A 453 -1.47 -34.12 -14.42
N ASN A 454 -1.62 -33.85 -13.13
CA ASN A 454 -2.48 -34.61 -12.21
C ASN A 454 -3.97 -34.21 -12.27
N GLY A 455 -4.37 -33.39 -13.23
CA GLY A 455 -5.77 -32.97 -13.39
C GLY A 455 -6.29 -32.00 -12.32
N SER A 456 -5.47 -31.56 -11.36
CA SER A 456 -5.88 -30.72 -10.22
C SER A 456 -6.37 -29.31 -10.59
N GLY A 457 -6.28 -28.90 -11.85
CA GLY A 457 -6.58 -27.53 -12.30
C GLY A 457 -5.57 -26.47 -11.82
N LYS A 458 -4.60 -26.84 -10.96
CA LYS A 458 -3.55 -25.96 -10.41
C LYS A 458 -2.45 -25.66 -11.44
N GLY A 459 -2.80 -24.97 -12.52
CA GLY A 459 -1.85 -24.53 -13.54
C GLY A 459 -0.93 -23.40 -13.06
N HIS A 460 -0.10 -22.88 -13.95
CA HIS A 460 0.71 -21.68 -13.71
C HIS A 460 0.72 -20.79 -14.94
N THR A 461 0.86 -19.48 -14.75
CA THR A 461 0.97 -18.53 -15.84
C THR A 461 1.82 -17.32 -15.47
N GLY A 462 2.45 -16.73 -16.49
CA GLY A 462 3.20 -15.48 -16.43
C GLY A 462 3.29 -14.85 -17.82
N PHE A 463 3.70 -13.58 -17.88
CA PHE A 463 3.94 -12.91 -19.16
C PHE A 463 5.35 -13.22 -19.66
N LEU A 464 5.48 -13.54 -20.94
CA LEU A 464 6.76 -13.81 -21.56
C LEU A 464 7.60 -12.53 -21.68
N TYR A 465 8.75 -12.49 -21.02
CA TYR A 465 9.72 -11.40 -21.17
C TYR A 465 10.80 -11.72 -22.19
N GLY A 466 11.18 -12.99 -22.33
CA GLY A 466 12.23 -13.42 -23.25
C GLY A 466 12.49 -14.92 -23.15
N LYS A 467 13.61 -15.37 -23.70
CA LYS A 467 14.05 -16.77 -23.61
C LYS A 467 15.50 -16.88 -23.17
N THR A 468 15.89 -18.04 -22.65
CA THR A 468 17.31 -18.36 -22.52
C THR A 468 17.90 -18.85 -23.83
N LYS A 469 19.24 -18.87 -23.96
CA LYS A 469 19.93 -19.51 -25.10
C LYS A 469 19.48 -20.95 -25.35
N ASN A 470 19.12 -21.68 -24.29
CA ASN A 470 18.64 -23.07 -24.36
C ASN A 470 17.12 -23.16 -24.55
N GLY A 471 16.46 -22.07 -24.95
CA GLY A 471 15.03 -22.06 -25.30
C GLY A 471 14.06 -22.06 -24.12
N ARG A 472 14.52 -21.93 -22.87
CA ARG A 472 13.62 -21.81 -21.71
C ARG A 472 12.89 -20.46 -21.74
N PHE A 473 11.60 -20.44 -21.40
CA PHE A 473 10.81 -19.23 -21.32
C PHE A 473 11.15 -18.46 -20.05
N ILE A 474 11.46 -17.18 -20.16
CA ILE A 474 11.63 -16.30 -19.00
C ILE A 474 10.35 -15.51 -18.81
N LEU A 475 9.68 -15.74 -17.68
CA LEU A 475 8.39 -15.16 -17.37
C LEU A 475 8.52 -14.14 -16.25
N ILE A 476 7.83 -13.01 -16.41
CA ILE A 476 7.47 -12.13 -15.30
C ILE A 476 6.04 -12.47 -14.87
N GLY A 477 5.86 -12.82 -13.60
CA GLY A 477 4.58 -13.28 -13.09
C GLY A 477 4.42 -12.99 -11.61
N GLY A 478 3.16 -12.96 -11.18
CA GLY A 478 2.78 -12.89 -9.78
C GLY A 478 2.83 -14.28 -9.14
N ASN A 479 3.08 -14.34 -7.84
CA ASN A 479 3.28 -15.57 -7.08
C ASN A 479 4.39 -16.49 -7.63
N GLN A 480 5.41 -15.92 -8.29
CA GLN A 480 6.57 -16.70 -8.73
C GLN A 480 7.55 -16.78 -7.58
N GLY A 481 7.54 -17.89 -6.83
CA GLY A 481 8.26 -17.98 -5.56
C GLY A 481 7.79 -16.92 -4.59
N ASP A 482 6.48 -16.89 -4.35
CA ASP A 482 5.81 -16.06 -3.35
C ASP A 482 6.06 -14.55 -3.55
N SER A 483 6.34 -14.09 -4.78
CA SER A 483 6.66 -12.69 -5.10
C SER A 483 6.37 -12.33 -6.57
N ILE A 484 6.54 -11.05 -6.94
CA ILE A 484 6.67 -10.64 -8.35
C ILE A 484 8.15 -10.68 -8.73
N ARG A 485 8.53 -11.60 -9.61
CA ARG A 485 9.91 -11.71 -10.10
C ARG A 485 9.97 -12.30 -11.51
N PHE A 486 11.17 -12.37 -12.08
CA PHE A 486 11.45 -13.17 -13.27
C PHE A 486 11.82 -14.60 -12.90
N SER A 487 11.38 -15.59 -13.69
CA SER A 487 11.75 -17.00 -13.51
C SER A 487 11.82 -17.73 -14.85
N SER A 488 12.77 -18.66 -14.99
CA SER A 488 12.98 -19.44 -16.21
C SER A 488 12.27 -20.80 -16.14
N TYR A 489 11.44 -21.10 -17.13
CA TYR A 489 10.66 -22.33 -17.22
C TYR A 489 10.96 -23.10 -18.52
N GLY A 490 11.04 -24.43 -18.43
CA GLY A 490 11.12 -25.30 -19.60
C GLY A 490 9.73 -25.64 -20.15
N ASN A 491 9.66 -26.67 -20.99
CA ASN A 491 8.39 -27.26 -21.43
C ASN A 491 7.63 -27.97 -20.29
N SER A 492 8.33 -28.30 -19.20
CA SER A 492 7.73 -28.77 -17.96
C SER A 492 8.53 -28.29 -16.75
N PHE A 493 7.88 -28.30 -15.59
CA PHE A 493 8.53 -28.12 -14.30
C PHE A 493 7.70 -28.78 -13.19
N THR A 494 8.36 -29.16 -12.10
CA THR A 494 7.71 -29.75 -10.93
C THR A 494 7.83 -28.78 -9.76
N TYR A 495 6.71 -28.54 -9.09
CA TYR A 495 6.64 -27.74 -7.88
C TYR A 495 5.68 -28.42 -6.91
N ASP A 496 6.12 -28.62 -5.67
CA ASP A 496 5.34 -29.25 -4.60
C ASP A 496 4.71 -30.58 -5.03
N GLY A 497 5.54 -31.48 -5.58
CA GLY A 497 5.11 -32.78 -6.09
C GLY A 497 4.22 -32.76 -7.34
N VAL A 498 3.81 -31.59 -7.84
CA VAL A 498 2.93 -31.45 -9.01
C VAL A 498 3.73 -31.00 -10.23
N THR A 499 3.83 -31.89 -11.21
CA THR A 499 4.38 -31.57 -12.53
C THR A 499 3.38 -30.76 -13.35
N LYS A 500 3.86 -29.69 -13.96
CA LYS A 500 3.10 -28.82 -14.86
C LYS A 500 3.78 -28.79 -16.22
N THR A 501 3.00 -28.94 -17.28
CA THR A 501 3.47 -28.97 -18.68
C THR A 501 2.96 -27.75 -19.44
N PHE A 502 3.77 -27.28 -20.39
CA PHE A 502 3.43 -26.16 -21.26
C PHE A 502 2.19 -26.48 -22.09
N GLU A 503 1.20 -25.59 -22.06
CA GLU A 503 -0.08 -25.70 -22.77
C GLU A 503 -0.12 -24.80 -24.02
N GLY A 504 0.41 -23.58 -23.92
CA GLY A 504 0.42 -22.67 -25.06
C GLY A 504 0.70 -21.22 -24.73
N PHE A 505 0.75 -20.42 -25.79
CA PHE A 505 0.85 -18.97 -25.75
C PHE A 505 -0.52 -18.34 -26.03
N TYR A 506 -0.90 -17.37 -25.22
CA TYR A 506 -2.19 -16.69 -25.32
C TYR A 506 -2.03 -15.18 -25.22
N ILE A 507 -2.94 -14.43 -25.83
CA ILE A 507 -3.03 -12.97 -25.73
C ILE A 507 -4.50 -12.55 -25.61
N PRO A 508 -4.81 -11.33 -25.14
CA PRO A 508 -6.13 -10.75 -25.27
C PRO A 508 -6.64 -10.85 -26.71
N ALA A 509 -7.90 -11.27 -26.89
CA ALA A 509 -8.45 -11.57 -28.21
C ALA A 509 -8.50 -10.32 -29.12
N ASP A 510 -8.66 -9.15 -28.51
CA ASP A 510 -8.69 -7.83 -29.15
C ASP A 510 -7.30 -7.19 -29.30
N TYR A 511 -6.22 -7.89 -28.93
CA TYR A 511 -4.85 -7.44 -29.19
C TYR A 511 -4.39 -7.83 -30.60
N GLU A 512 -3.86 -6.85 -31.33
CA GLU A 512 -3.23 -7.07 -32.63
C GLU A 512 -1.72 -7.17 -32.46
N ILE A 513 -1.15 -8.28 -32.93
CA ILE A 513 0.28 -8.55 -32.83
C ILE A 513 1.03 -7.61 -33.76
N LYS A 514 1.99 -6.87 -33.22
CA LYS A 514 2.89 -6.00 -33.98
C LYS A 514 4.20 -6.71 -34.27
N ASP A 515 4.92 -6.29 -35.31
CA ASP A 515 6.26 -6.82 -35.59
C ASP A 515 7.24 -6.57 -34.45
N THR A 516 7.06 -5.49 -33.70
CA THR A 516 7.82 -5.18 -32.49
C THR A 516 7.60 -6.18 -31.35
N ASP A 517 6.50 -6.93 -31.33
CA ASP A 517 6.22 -7.94 -30.31
C ASP A 517 7.00 -9.23 -30.53
N LYS A 518 7.39 -9.52 -31.78
CA LYS A 518 8.20 -10.71 -32.11
C LYS A 518 9.49 -10.69 -31.28
N LEU A 519 9.86 -11.85 -30.75
CA LEU A 519 11.11 -11.98 -29.99
C LEU A 519 12.30 -11.74 -30.93
N LYS A 520 13.25 -10.94 -30.46
CA LYS A 520 14.51 -10.62 -31.16
C LYS A 520 15.69 -11.24 -30.42
N ASP A 521 16.88 -11.19 -31.00
CA ASP A 521 18.10 -11.65 -30.33
C ASP A 521 18.36 -10.90 -29.02
N SER A 522 17.94 -9.63 -28.93
CA SER A 522 17.97 -8.84 -27.69
C SER A 522 17.02 -9.35 -26.59
N ASP A 523 16.09 -10.25 -26.91
CA ASP A 523 15.19 -10.92 -25.97
C ASP A 523 15.73 -12.31 -25.55
N ILE A 524 16.98 -12.63 -25.92
CA ILE A 524 17.69 -13.84 -25.51
C ILE A 524 18.69 -13.52 -24.39
N TYR A 525 18.53 -14.23 -23.29
CA TYR A 525 19.19 -13.97 -22.02
C TYR A 525 19.99 -15.20 -21.55
N THR A 526 20.93 -15.02 -20.64
CA THR A 526 21.63 -16.14 -19.98
C THR A 526 20.69 -16.86 -19.01
N GLY A 527 19.83 -16.12 -18.30
CA GLY A 527 18.88 -16.66 -17.34
C GLY A 527 18.02 -15.57 -16.71
N SER A 528 17.03 -15.95 -15.89
CA SER A 528 16.18 -14.97 -15.19
C SER A 528 16.93 -14.14 -14.13
N ALA A 529 18.01 -14.68 -13.57
CA ALA A 529 18.78 -14.04 -12.50
C ALA A 529 19.43 -12.71 -12.93
N GLU A 530 19.97 -12.61 -14.15
CA GLU A 530 20.54 -11.36 -14.65
C GLU A 530 19.46 -10.27 -14.83
N ILE A 531 18.23 -10.69 -15.14
CA ILE A 531 17.09 -9.80 -15.33
C ILE A 531 16.58 -9.36 -13.96
N ASN A 532 16.42 -10.27 -13.00
CA ASN A 532 16.10 -9.91 -11.62
C ASN A 532 17.12 -8.90 -11.05
N LYS A 533 18.42 -9.12 -11.29
CA LYS A 533 19.47 -8.16 -10.93
C LYS A 533 19.30 -6.81 -11.63
N LYS A 534 19.04 -6.81 -12.95
CA LYS A 534 18.77 -5.59 -13.74
C LYS A 534 17.61 -4.75 -13.18
N TYR A 535 16.58 -5.40 -12.67
CA TYR A 535 15.39 -4.74 -12.12
C TYR A 535 15.43 -4.57 -10.60
N ASN A 536 16.56 -4.84 -9.94
CA ASN A 536 16.72 -4.80 -8.47
C ASN A 536 15.66 -5.63 -7.72
N ILE A 537 15.36 -6.82 -8.24
CA ILE A 537 14.42 -7.77 -7.66
C ILE A 537 15.21 -8.81 -6.86
N LYS A 538 14.94 -8.89 -5.56
CA LYS A 538 15.59 -9.87 -4.69
C LYS A 538 15.07 -11.28 -4.99
N GLU A 539 15.98 -12.21 -5.20
CA GLU A 539 15.66 -13.63 -5.21
C GLU A 539 15.77 -14.16 -3.78
N LEU A 540 14.62 -14.36 -3.13
CA LEU A 540 14.61 -15.03 -1.84
C LEU A 540 15.02 -16.51 -2.01
N PRO A 541 15.76 -17.09 -1.05
CA PRO A 541 16.05 -18.51 -1.05
C PRO A 541 14.75 -19.31 -1.16
N LYS A 542 14.76 -20.41 -1.91
CA LYS A 542 13.62 -21.34 -1.90
C LYS A 542 13.40 -21.75 -0.44
N LYS A 543 12.17 -21.57 0.09
CA LYS A 543 11.78 -22.18 1.36
C LYS A 543 12.10 -23.67 1.23
N GLU A 544 13.09 -24.15 1.98
CA GLU A 544 13.32 -25.58 2.09
C GLU A 544 11.99 -26.20 2.52
N ASN A 545 11.58 -27.25 1.81
CA ASN A 545 10.38 -28.01 2.15
C ASN A 545 10.44 -28.30 3.65
N LYS A 546 9.48 -27.79 4.42
CA LYS A 546 9.20 -28.36 5.74
C LYS A 546 8.74 -29.78 5.47
N SER A 547 9.68 -30.72 5.55
CA SER A 547 9.40 -32.13 5.72
C SER A 547 8.50 -32.26 6.94
N THR A 548 7.22 -32.53 6.69
CA THR A 548 6.34 -33.16 7.68
C THR A 548 6.76 -34.60 7.89
#